data_AF-A0A1S2KY35-F1
#
_entry.id   AF-A0A1S2KY35-F1
#
_cell.length_a   1.000
_cell.length_b   1.000
_cell.length_c   1.000
_cell.angle_alpha   90.00
_cell.angle_beta   90.00
_cell.angle_gamma   90.00
#
_symmetry.space_group_name_H-M   'P 1'
#
loop_
_entity.id
_entity.type
_entity.pdbx_description
1 polymer ?
#
loop_
_entity_poly.entity_id
_entity_poly.type
_entity_poly.pdbx_seq_one_letter_code
_entity_poly.pdbx_strand_id
1 'polypeptide(L)'
;MKKQIIGFLNAITRRNVSSVVSNPIPTTSGITLIKLERTRRRTFYDSKWALDIKTPTGLVSTSLTRWDDQCHLALTEDIEKCSSLEDVQKLDLRERIYYD
;
A
#
# COMPACT_ATOMS: atom_id res chain seq x y z
N MET A 1 -31.21 -39.04 25.93
CA MET A 1 -32.25 -38.57 24.99
C MET A 1 -31.69 -37.40 24.19
N LYS A 2 -31.79 -37.49 22.85
CA LYS A 2 -31.87 -36.43 21.81
C LYS A 2 -30.99 -35.17 21.99
N LYS A 3 -29.87 -35.08 21.24
CA LYS A 3 -29.71 -34.30 19.99
C LYS A 3 -29.96 -32.79 20.14
N GLN A 4 -28.89 -32.00 20.06
CA GLN A 4 -28.91 -30.72 19.35
C GLN A 4 -27.56 -30.49 18.65
N ILE A 5 -27.59 -30.74 17.34
CA ILE A 5 -26.72 -30.18 16.32
C ILE A 5 -27.21 -28.74 16.11
N ILE A 6 -26.30 -27.79 15.87
CA ILE A 6 -26.40 -26.51 15.12
C ILE A 6 -25.29 -25.62 15.71
N GLY A 7 -24.32 -25.05 15.00
CA GLY A 7 -24.06 -25.00 13.57
C GLY A 7 -22.69 -24.34 13.40
N PHE A 8 -21.87 -24.91 12.51
CA PHE A 8 -20.65 -24.28 12.03
C PHE A 8 -21.03 -23.03 11.24
N LEU A 9 -20.80 -21.85 11.81
CA LEU A 9 -20.68 -20.62 11.05
C LEU A 9 -19.20 -20.33 10.90
N ASN A 10 -18.65 -20.81 9.77
CA ASN A 10 -17.43 -20.28 9.19
C ASN A 10 -17.68 -18.81 8.86
N ALA A 11 -17.46 -17.93 9.82
CA ALA A 11 -17.18 -16.54 9.53
C ALA A 11 -15.81 -16.53 8.85
N ILE A 12 -15.84 -16.51 7.51
CA ILE A 12 -14.69 -16.19 6.68
C ILE A 12 -14.24 -14.80 7.14
N THR A 13 -13.26 -14.79 8.04
CA THR A 13 -12.45 -13.62 8.32
C THR A 13 -11.85 -13.23 6.99
N ARG A 14 -12.43 -12.19 6.36
CA ARG A 14 -11.74 -11.47 5.29
C ARG A 14 -10.46 -10.97 5.91
N ARG A 15 -9.39 -11.76 5.78
CA ARG A 15 -8.04 -11.28 5.98
C ARG A 15 -7.88 -10.18 4.95
N ASN A 16 -8.07 -8.93 5.38
CA ASN A 16 -7.30 -7.85 4.82
C ASN A 16 -5.87 -8.32 4.99
N VAL A 17 -5.28 -8.83 3.91
CA VAL A 17 -3.86 -9.08 3.82
C VAL A 17 -3.23 -7.70 3.77
N SER A 18 -3.18 -7.04 4.93
CA SER A 18 -2.25 -5.97 5.18
C SER A 18 -0.90 -6.65 5.12
N SER A 19 -0.30 -6.65 3.93
CA SER A 19 1.11 -6.98 3.75
C SER A 19 1.89 -5.86 4.44
N VAL A 20 1.98 -5.97 5.76
CA VAL A 20 2.93 -5.22 6.58
C VAL A 20 4.28 -5.67 6.08
N VAL A 21 5.00 -4.77 5.43
CA VAL A 21 6.41 -4.94 5.12
C VAL A 21 7.09 -5.08 6.48
N SER A 22 7.34 -6.33 6.90
CA SER A 22 7.81 -6.64 8.25
C SER A 22 9.29 -6.31 8.46
N ASN A 23 10.01 -5.98 7.38
CA ASN A 23 11.39 -5.53 7.41
C ASN A 23 11.50 -4.20 6.66
N PRO A 24 11.92 -3.10 7.33
CA PRO A 24 12.15 -1.82 6.66
C PRO A 24 13.11 -2.03 5.49
N ILE A 25 12.73 -1.59 4.30
CA ILE A 25 13.58 -1.71 3.11
C ILE A 25 14.38 -0.42 2.98
N PRO A 26 15.71 -0.46 3.23
CA PRO A 26 16.55 0.70 3.01
C PRO A 26 16.61 0.99 1.52
N THR A 27 16.18 2.19 1.11
CA THR A 27 16.46 2.66 -0.25
C THR A 27 17.90 3.15 -0.32
N THR A 28 18.48 3.12 -1.51
CA THR A 28 19.90 3.38 -1.78
C THR A 28 20.38 4.81 -1.41
N SER A 29 19.48 5.69 -0.97
CA SER A 29 19.67 7.15 -1.05
C SER A 29 19.16 7.95 0.15
N GLY A 30 18.81 7.30 1.27
CA GLY A 30 18.55 7.99 2.54
C GLY A 30 17.09 8.06 2.97
N ILE A 31 16.18 7.41 2.26
CA ILE A 31 14.83 7.12 2.76
C ILE A 31 14.64 5.61 2.99
N THR A 32 13.65 5.22 3.77
CA THR A 32 13.36 3.81 4.04
C THR A 32 11.85 3.63 4.05
N LEU A 33 11.35 2.73 3.21
CA LEU A 33 9.93 2.37 3.21
C LEU A 33 9.64 1.48 4.42
N ILE A 34 8.81 1.97 5.34
CA ILE A 34 8.42 1.27 6.56
C ILE A 34 7.10 0.52 6.33
N LYS A 35 6.17 1.18 5.63
CA LYS A 35 4.84 0.62 5.38
C LYS A 35 4.37 1.02 3.99
N LEU A 36 3.73 0.07 3.31
CA LEU A 36 3.00 0.30 2.08
C LEU A 36 1.69 -0.49 2.13
N GLU A 37 0.56 0.21 2.12
CA GLU A 37 -0.76 -0.38 2.22
C GLU A 37 -1.71 0.21 1.19
N ARG A 38 -2.42 -0.64 0.45
CA ARG A 38 -3.49 -0.18 -0.45
C ARG A 38 -4.74 0.14 0.37
N THR A 39 -5.01 1.42 0.61
CA THR A 39 -6.13 1.88 1.43
C THR A 39 -7.46 1.88 0.69
N ARG A 40 -7.44 2.01 -0.65
CA ARG A 40 -8.65 1.91 -1.47
C ARG A 40 -8.32 1.34 -2.84
N ARG A 41 -8.87 0.16 -3.15
CA ARG A 41 -8.92 -0.37 -4.51
C ARG A 41 -10.12 0.24 -5.24
N ARG A 42 -9.90 0.75 -6.44
CA ARG A 42 -10.97 1.19 -7.36
C ARG A 42 -10.76 0.48 -8.69
N THR A 43 -11.59 -0.51 -8.99
CA THR A 43 -11.46 -1.26 -10.25
C THR A 43 -11.62 -0.29 -11.43
N PHE A 44 -10.72 -0.34 -12.40
CA PHE A 44 -10.69 0.52 -13.60
C PHE A 44 -10.34 1.99 -13.33
N TYR A 45 -9.89 2.34 -12.14
CA TYR A 45 -9.44 3.69 -11.77
C TYR A 45 -8.18 3.63 -10.94
N ASP A 46 -7.55 4.77 -10.69
CA ASP A 46 -6.42 4.79 -9.78
C ASP A 46 -6.83 4.41 -8.34
N SER A 47 -6.08 3.46 -7.77
CA SER A 47 -6.15 3.03 -6.38
C SER A 47 -5.33 3.93 -5.47
N LYS A 48 -5.78 4.08 -4.22
CA LYS A 48 -5.06 4.85 -3.19
C LYS A 48 -4.19 3.93 -2.35
N TRP A 49 -2.99 4.42 -2.07
CA TRP A 49 -1.97 3.77 -1.26
C TRP A 49 -1.55 4.72 -0.15
N ALA A 50 -1.40 4.19 1.06
CA ALA A 50 -0.77 4.88 2.17
C ALA A 50 0.64 4.32 2.36
N LEU A 51 1.59 5.21 2.66
CA LEU A 51 2.97 4.85 2.87
C LEU A 51 3.54 5.58 4.07
N ASP A 52 4.34 4.87 4.85
CA ASP A 52 5.15 5.43 5.92
C ASP A 52 6.62 5.33 5.51
N ILE A 53 7.29 6.47 5.41
CA ILE A 53 8.65 6.60 4.90
C ILE A 53 9.50 7.24 5.98
N LYS A 54 10.57 6.55 6.39
CA LYS A 54 11.57 7.12 7.28
C LYS A 54 12.56 7.91 6.45
N THR A 55 12.70 9.19 6.75
CA THR A 55 13.66 10.13 6.16
C THR A 55 14.73 10.47 7.21
N PRO A 56 15.81 11.18 6.86
CA PRO A 56 16.80 11.64 7.84
C PRO A 56 16.21 12.59 8.89
N THR A 57 15.14 13.31 8.55
CA THR A 57 14.48 14.28 9.44
C THR A 57 13.36 13.66 10.29
N GLY A 58 12.95 12.41 10.01
CA GLY A 58 11.92 11.71 10.76
C GLY A 58 11.04 10.81 9.92
N LEU A 59 10.01 10.25 10.56
CA LEU A 59 8.99 9.45 9.89
C LEU A 59 7.95 10.36 9.23
N VAL A 60 7.65 10.10 7.96
CA VAL A 60 6.65 10.83 7.17
C VAL A 60 5.62 9.85 6.65
N SER A 61 4.36 10.10 6.98
CA SER A 61 3.22 9.39 6.38
C SER A 61 2.68 10.20 5.20
N THR A 62 2.52 9.55 4.05
CA THR A 62 1.97 10.17 2.85
C THR A 62 1.03 9.21 2.11
N SER A 63 0.45 9.65 1.00
CA SER A 63 -0.44 8.85 0.18
C SER A 63 -0.14 9.02 -1.30
N LEU A 64 -0.21 7.93 -2.06
CA LEU A 64 -0.10 7.93 -3.52
C LEU A 64 -1.39 7.41 -4.15
N THR A 65 -1.60 7.80 -5.39
CA THR A 65 -2.64 7.33 -6.28
C THR A 65 -1.94 6.66 -7.46
N ARG A 66 -2.19 5.37 -7.66
CA ARG A 66 -1.51 4.52 -8.67
C ARG A 66 -2.54 3.67 -9.38
N TRP A 67 -2.23 3.15 -10.57
CA TRP A 67 -3.13 2.25 -11.28
C TRP A 67 -3.59 1.07 -10.39
N ASP A 68 -4.82 0.60 -10.58
CA ASP A 68 -5.41 -0.46 -9.76
C ASP A 68 -4.79 -1.84 -9.98
N ASP A 69 -4.27 -2.08 -11.17
CA ASP A 69 -3.52 -3.27 -11.55
C ASP A 69 -2.10 -3.28 -10.95
N GLN A 70 -1.56 -2.13 -10.57
CA GLN A 70 -0.21 -2.05 -10.01
C GLN A 70 -0.14 -2.83 -8.70
N CYS A 71 0.64 -3.90 -8.69
CA CYS A 71 0.78 -4.76 -7.53
C CYS A 71 1.71 -4.14 -6.47
N HIS A 72 1.63 -4.65 -5.24
CA HIS A 72 2.42 -4.18 -4.10
C HIS A 72 3.94 -4.24 -4.38
N LEU A 73 4.40 -5.33 -5.02
CA LEU A 73 5.81 -5.51 -5.37
C LEU A 73 6.29 -4.45 -6.37
N ALA A 74 5.56 -4.23 -7.47
CA ALA A 74 5.94 -3.24 -8.48
C ALA A 74 6.02 -1.83 -7.89
N LEU A 75 5.07 -1.45 -7.02
CA LEU A 75 5.13 -0.14 -6.36
C LEU A 75 6.29 -0.05 -5.35
N THR A 76 6.63 -1.15 -4.68
CA THR A 76 7.81 -1.21 -3.79
C THR A 76 9.09 -1.00 -4.58
N GLU A 77 9.27 -1.70 -5.71
CA GLU A 77 10.44 -1.55 -6.60
C GLU A 77 10.56 -0.12 -7.16
N ASP A 78 9.44 0.54 -7.47
CA ASP A 78 9.45 1.94 -7.91
C ASP A 78 9.89 2.89 -6.78
N ILE A 79 9.44 2.65 -5.54
CA ILE A 79 9.84 3.43 -4.37
C ILE A 79 11.31 3.18 -4.01
N GLU A 80 11.82 1.97 -4.18
CA GLU A 80 13.23 1.64 -3.93
C GLU A 80 14.20 2.43 -4.83
N LYS A 81 13.74 2.84 -6.02
CA LYS A 81 14.49 3.69 -6.96
C LYS A 81 14.46 5.17 -6.57
N CYS A 82 13.59 5.57 -5.64
CA CYS A 82 13.46 6.96 -5.22
C CYS A 82 14.59 7.36 -4.26
N SER A 83 15.09 8.59 -4.41
CA SER A 83 16.17 9.11 -3.57
C SER A 83 15.71 10.07 -2.49
N SER A 84 14.51 10.62 -2.65
CA SER A 84 13.94 11.62 -1.76
C SER A 84 12.43 11.44 -1.63
N LEU A 85 11.83 12.10 -0.63
CA LEU A 85 10.38 12.15 -0.50
C LEU A 85 9.72 12.81 -1.73
N GLU A 86 10.39 13.78 -2.35
CA GLU A 86 9.91 14.46 -3.55
C GLU A 86 9.83 13.49 -4.74
N ASP A 87 10.80 12.59 -4.90
CA ASP A 87 10.77 11.56 -5.95
C ASP A 87 9.60 10.60 -5.74
N VAL A 88 9.32 10.22 -4.49
CA VAL A 88 8.16 9.39 -4.16
C VAL A 88 6.86 10.13 -4.50
N GLN A 89 6.78 11.44 -4.25
CA GLN A 89 5.60 12.25 -4.61
C GLN A 89 5.39 12.32 -6.13
N LYS A 90 6.46 12.33 -6.94
CA LYS A 90 6.37 12.27 -8.42
C LYS A 90 5.77 10.96 -8.95
N LEU A 91 5.71 9.91 -8.12
CA LEU A 91 4.99 8.68 -8.47
C LEU A 91 3.47 8.83 -8.38
N ASP A 92 2.95 9.90 -7.75
CA ASP A 92 1.51 10.10 -7.61
C ASP A 92 0.85 10.44 -8.96
N LEU A 93 -0.20 9.71 -9.32
CA LEU A 93 -0.96 9.94 -10.54
C LEU A 93 -2.09 10.96 -10.38
N ARG A 94 -2.25 11.60 -9.20
CA ARG A 94 -3.34 12.58 -8.95
C ARG A 94 -3.42 13.72 -9.95
N GLU A 95 -2.30 14.13 -10.53
CA GLU A 95 -2.25 15.21 -11.52
C GLU A 95 -2.69 14.77 -12.92
N ARG A 96 -2.87 13.46 -13.16
CA ARG A 96 -3.45 12.96 -14.40
C ARG A 96 -4.96 13.21 -14.38
N ILE A 97 -5.35 14.31 -15.02
CA ILE A 97 -6.74 14.55 -15.40
C ILE A 97 -7.09 13.50 -16.47
N TYR A 98 -7.85 12.47 -16.08
CA TYR A 98 -8.54 11.62 -17.05
C TYR A 98 -9.70 12.45 -17.61
N TYR A 99 -9.57 12.93 -18.85
CA TYR A 99 -10.74 13.26 -19.64
C TYR A 99 -11.36 11.92 -20.04
N ASP A 100 -12.60 11.68 -19.59
CA ASP A 100 -13.43 10.58 -20.10
C ASP A 100 -13.55 10.65 -21.63
#